data_AF-A0A3M1Z876-F1
#
_entry.id   AF-A0A3M1Z876-F1
#
_cell.length_a   1.000
_cell.length_b   1.000
_cell.length_c   1.000
_cell.angle_alpha   90.00
_cell.angle_beta   90.00
_cell.angle_gamma   90.00
#
_symmetry.space_group_name_H-M   'P 1'
#
loop_
_entity.id
_entity.type
_entity.pdbx_description
1 polymer ?
#
loop_
_entity_poly.entity_id
_entity_poly.type
_entity_poly.pdbx_seq_one_letter_code
_entity_poly.pdbx_strand_id
1 'polypeptide(L)'
;MSGKSFDVCVIGGGIIGLSSAYYLQKAGKSVAIIDKGPLERASSHGNCGYISPSHIVPLHNWQLMFKAIKWMFREDAPFRIKPRFDPALAAWFIGFARRTNDRHIRRAMAGRHALLESSKTLYDQLFDDEKLSCEYRKDGIFWVFREEAGFHHFKKENDLL
;
A
#
# COMPACT_ATOMS: atom_id res chain seq x y z
N MET A 1 -18.97 -36.27 13.30
CA MET A 1 -18.41 -34.95 13.68
C MET A 1 -19.33 -33.89 13.08
N SER A 2 -20.03 -33.11 13.90
CA SER A 2 -20.82 -31.99 13.41
C SER A 2 -19.86 -30.93 12.86
N GLY A 3 -19.90 -30.66 11.56
CA GLY A 3 -19.07 -29.64 10.94
C GLY A 3 -19.47 -28.28 11.49
N LYS A 4 -18.51 -27.52 12.03
CA LYS A 4 -18.76 -26.11 12.36
C LYS A 4 -19.05 -25.36 11.06
N SER A 5 -20.22 -24.74 10.98
CA SER A 5 -20.60 -23.84 9.89
C SER A 5 -20.17 -22.41 10.24
N PHE A 6 -19.69 -21.68 9.25
CA PHE A 6 -19.29 -20.27 9.37
C PHE A 6 -19.86 -19.49 8.18
N ASP A 7 -20.23 -18.22 8.38
CA ASP A 7 -20.75 -17.35 7.33
C ASP A 7 -19.65 -16.94 6.34
N VAL A 8 -18.41 -16.74 6.84
CA VAL A 8 -17.28 -16.27 6.04
C VAL A 8 -16.01 -17.05 6.37
N CYS A 9 -15.24 -17.41 5.33
CA CYS A 9 -13.90 -17.96 5.46
C CYS A 9 -12.87 -16.91 5.00
N VAL A 10 -11.95 -16.53 5.88
CA VAL A 10 -10.83 -15.62 5.62
C VAL A 10 -9.55 -16.45 5.48
N ILE A 11 -8.86 -16.29 4.35
CA ILE A 11 -7.59 -16.97 4.09
C ILE A 11 -6.44 -16.00 4.36
N GLY A 12 -5.67 -16.30 5.42
CA GLY A 12 -4.56 -15.50 5.95
C GLY A 12 -4.93 -14.79 7.25
N GLY A 13 -4.12 -15.01 8.29
CA GLY A 13 -4.20 -14.41 9.62
C GLY A 13 -3.26 -13.22 9.83
N GLY A 14 -2.79 -12.59 8.75
CA GLY A 14 -2.07 -11.31 8.82
C GLY A 14 -3.00 -10.15 9.21
N ILE A 15 -2.44 -8.94 9.34
CA ILE A 15 -3.19 -7.76 9.81
C ILE A 15 -4.46 -7.48 8.99
N ILE A 16 -4.41 -7.67 7.67
CA ILE A 16 -5.59 -7.48 6.80
C ILE A 16 -6.66 -8.54 7.07
N GLY A 17 -6.26 -9.80 7.21
CA GLY A 17 -7.18 -10.91 7.47
C GLY A 17 -7.83 -10.80 8.85
N LEU A 18 -7.04 -10.50 9.89
CA LEU A 18 -7.55 -10.28 11.24
C LEU A 18 -8.44 -9.05 11.33
N SER A 19 -8.07 -7.93 10.69
CA SER A 19 -8.93 -6.74 10.65
C SER A 19 -10.24 -7.02 9.94
N SER A 20 -10.21 -7.76 8.82
CA SER A 20 -11.41 -8.17 8.09
C SER A 20 -12.31 -9.06 8.95
N ALA A 21 -11.74 -10.07 9.61
CA ALA A 21 -12.47 -10.96 10.50
C ALA A 21 -13.09 -10.24 11.69
N TYR A 22 -12.36 -9.27 12.28
CA TYR A 22 -12.84 -8.42 13.37
C TYR A 22 -14.09 -7.62 12.96
N TYR A 23 -14.03 -6.90 11.83
CA TYR A 23 -15.18 -6.11 11.37
C TYR A 23 -16.35 -6.98 10.90
N LEU A 24 -16.09 -8.17 10.35
CA LEU A 24 -17.13 -9.15 10.04
C LEU A 24 -17.82 -9.68 11.29
N GLN A 25 -17.06 -9.96 12.36
CA GLN A 25 -17.64 -10.33 13.66
C GLN A 25 -18.46 -9.20 14.27
N LYS A 26 -17.97 -7.94 14.23
CA LYS A 26 -18.75 -6.76 14.64
C LYS A 26 -20.07 -6.63 13.84
N ALA A 27 -20.09 -7.08 12.58
CA ALA A 27 -21.29 -7.14 11.75
C ALA A 27 -22.18 -8.38 12.00
N GLY A 28 -21.92 -9.16 13.05
CA GLY A 28 -22.72 -10.33 13.43
C GLY A 28 -22.46 -11.58 12.58
N LYS A 29 -21.35 -11.65 11.85
CA LYS A 29 -20.97 -12.82 11.05
C LYS A 29 -20.04 -13.75 11.82
N SER A 30 -20.29 -15.05 11.70
CA SER A 30 -19.35 -16.09 12.12
C SER A 30 -18.22 -16.23 11.09
N VAL A 31 -16.97 -16.22 11.56
CA VAL A 31 -15.79 -16.20 10.69
C VAL A 31 -14.84 -17.34 11.03
N ALA A 32 -14.42 -18.09 10.01
CA ALA A 32 -13.28 -19.00 10.08
C ALA A 32 -12.05 -18.31 9.47
N ILE A 33 -10.92 -18.35 10.17
CA ILE A 33 -9.64 -17.87 9.64
C ILE A 33 -8.74 -19.08 9.40
N ILE A 34 -8.21 -19.20 8.19
CA ILE A 34 -7.28 -20.26 7.80
C ILE A 34 -5.94 -19.61 7.48
N ASP A 35 -4.91 -19.91 8.25
CA ASP A 35 -3.52 -19.53 7.96
C ASP A 35 -2.65 -20.78 7.78
N LYS A 36 -1.60 -20.66 6.98
CA LYS A 36 -0.63 -21.74 6.72
C LYS A 36 0.32 -21.98 7.90
N GLY A 37 0.58 -20.97 8.75
CA GLY A 37 1.59 -21.09 9.80
C GLY A 37 1.38 -20.14 10.98
N PRO A 38 2.34 -20.09 11.91
CA PRO A 38 2.29 -19.18 13.05
C PRO A 38 2.27 -17.72 12.58
N LEU A 39 1.41 -16.91 13.18
CA LEU A 39 1.25 -15.49 12.81
C LEU A 39 2.52 -14.67 13.09
N GLU A 40 3.37 -15.15 14.00
CA GLU A 40 4.63 -14.54 14.45
C GLU A 40 5.75 -14.56 13.40
N ARG A 41 5.55 -15.22 12.25
CA ARG A 41 6.57 -15.33 11.19
C ARG A 41 6.14 -14.75 9.85
N ALA A 42 5.08 -13.95 9.84
CA ALA A 42 4.52 -13.33 8.63
C ALA A 42 4.98 -11.88 8.44
N SER A 43 4.69 -11.29 7.28
CA SER A 43 4.98 -9.88 6.96
C SER A 43 4.36 -8.90 7.97
N SER A 44 3.26 -9.28 8.62
CA SER A 44 2.62 -8.47 9.66
C SER A 44 3.37 -8.48 11.00
N HIS A 45 4.29 -9.41 11.23
CA HIS A 45 5.13 -9.41 12.44
C HIS A 45 6.34 -8.46 12.28
N GLY A 46 7.01 -8.49 11.12
CA GLY A 46 8.26 -7.76 10.87
C GLY A 46 8.11 -6.40 10.19
N ASN A 47 6.97 -5.72 10.34
CA ASN A 47 6.75 -4.39 9.73
C ASN A 47 7.10 -3.25 10.71
N CYS A 48 7.20 -2.02 10.19
CA CYS A 48 7.65 -0.86 10.97
C CYS A 48 6.55 -0.22 11.86
N GLY A 49 5.34 -0.77 11.91
CA GLY A 49 4.21 -0.20 12.66
C GLY A 49 3.70 1.15 12.11
N TYR A 50 4.14 1.54 10.91
CA TYR A 50 3.81 2.83 10.31
C TYR A 50 2.50 2.77 9.52
N ILE A 51 1.55 3.64 9.90
CA ILE A 51 0.27 3.82 9.20
C ILE A 51 0.37 5.09 8.36
N SER A 52 0.24 4.95 7.04
CA SER A 52 0.42 6.07 6.11
C SER A 52 -0.88 6.49 5.43
N PRO A 53 -1.53 7.56 5.91
CA PRO A 53 -2.64 8.19 5.19
C PRO A 53 -2.15 9.06 4.01
N SER A 54 -0.87 9.46 4.03
CA SER A 54 -0.25 10.44 3.12
C SER A 54 0.21 9.87 1.79
N HIS A 55 0.46 8.57 1.63
CA HIS A 55 1.01 8.04 0.36
C HIS A 55 -0.07 7.83 -0.73
N ILE A 56 -0.82 8.89 -1.08
CA ILE A 56 -1.89 8.86 -2.09
C ILE A 56 -1.37 8.89 -3.53
N VAL A 57 -0.18 9.45 -3.76
CA VAL A 57 0.43 9.54 -5.09
C VAL A 57 0.89 8.15 -5.54
N PRO A 58 0.43 7.63 -6.69
CA PRO A 58 0.90 6.36 -7.21
C PRO A 58 2.39 6.41 -7.54
N LEU A 59 3.09 5.30 -7.29
CA LEU A 59 4.51 5.17 -7.61
C LEU A 59 4.80 5.38 -9.12
N HIS A 60 3.83 5.08 -9.99
CA HIS A 60 4.00 5.22 -11.43
C HIS A 60 3.58 6.62 -11.90
N ASN A 61 4.52 7.35 -12.48
CA ASN A 61 4.25 8.63 -13.13
C ASN A 61 5.15 8.85 -14.35
N TRP A 62 4.83 9.88 -15.12
CA TRP A 62 5.55 10.23 -16.35
C TRP A 62 7.03 10.54 -16.11
N GLN A 63 7.34 11.21 -15.00
CA GLN A 63 8.72 11.55 -14.61
C GLN A 63 9.53 10.28 -14.30
N LEU A 64 8.94 9.32 -13.58
CA LEU A 64 9.54 8.03 -13.30
C LEU A 64 9.68 7.20 -14.57
N MET A 65 8.75 7.31 -15.53
CA MET A 65 8.88 6.62 -16.80
C MET A 65 10.10 7.08 -17.60
N PHE A 66 10.35 8.38 -17.69
CA PHE A 66 11.58 8.86 -18.31
C PHE A 66 12.83 8.44 -17.56
N LYS A 67 12.80 8.44 -16.22
CA LYS A 67 13.90 7.91 -15.41
C LYS A 67 14.13 6.43 -15.69
N ALA A 68 13.08 5.62 -15.77
CA ALA A 68 13.13 4.18 -16.05
C ALA A 68 13.69 3.90 -17.45
N ILE A 69 13.29 4.67 -18.47
CA ILE A 69 13.87 4.56 -19.83
C ILE A 69 15.37 4.88 -19.79
N LYS A 70 15.79 5.93 -19.07
CA LYS A 70 17.22 6.25 -18.90
C LYS A 70 17.97 5.13 -18.17
N TRP A 71 17.34 4.54 -17.16
CA TRP A 71 17.90 3.42 -16.37
C TRP A 71 18.11 2.15 -17.19
N MET A 72 17.32 1.91 -18.23
CA MET A 72 17.56 0.78 -19.13
C MET A 72 18.95 0.80 -19.79
N PHE A 73 19.56 1.99 -19.91
CA PHE A 73 20.90 2.18 -20.51
C PHE A 73 22.03 2.23 -19.46
N ARG A 74 21.73 2.06 -18.18
CA ARG A 74 22.72 2.09 -17.09
C ARG A 74 22.92 0.69 -16.51
N GLU A 75 24.16 0.27 -16.31
CA GLU A 75 24.48 -1.05 -15.74
C GLU A 75 24.17 -1.14 -14.25
N ASP A 76 24.33 -0.03 -13.53
CA ASP A 76 24.10 0.13 -12.09
C ASP A 76 22.64 0.49 -11.74
N ALA A 77 21.71 0.36 -12.68
CA ALA A 77 20.33 0.76 -12.47
C ALA A 77 19.57 -0.20 -11.55
N PRO A 78 18.72 0.32 -10.63
CA PRO A 78 17.89 -0.51 -9.74
C PRO A 78 16.81 -1.29 -10.50
N PHE A 79 16.54 -0.93 -11.75
CA PHE A 79 15.58 -1.59 -12.62
C PHE A 79 16.12 -1.69 -14.05
N ARG A 80 16.27 -2.91 -14.56
CA ARG A 80 16.76 -3.21 -15.91
C ARG A 80 15.87 -4.23 -16.60
N ILE A 81 15.48 -3.93 -17.82
CA ILE A 81 14.81 -4.87 -18.72
C ILE A 81 15.83 -5.27 -19.78
N LYS A 82 16.10 -6.57 -19.91
CA LYS A 82 16.98 -7.07 -20.99
C LYS A 82 16.30 -6.79 -22.34
N PRO A 83 16.97 -6.13 -23.30
CA PRO A 83 16.42 -5.94 -24.64
C PRO A 83 16.08 -7.30 -25.27
N ARG A 84 14.81 -7.49 -25.62
CA ARG A 84 14.32 -8.68 -26.32
C ARG A 84 13.19 -8.28 -27.26
N PHE A 85 13.07 -8.95 -28.39
CA PHE A 85 11.94 -8.76 -29.28
C PHE A 85 10.74 -9.55 -28.73
N ASP A 86 9.85 -8.86 -28.04
CA ASP A 86 8.65 -9.43 -27.42
C ASP A 86 7.47 -8.46 -27.65
N PRO A 87 6.61 -8.73 -28.65
CA PRO A 87 5.47 -7.87 -28.96
C PRO A 87 4.45 -7.74 -27.81
N ALA A 88 4.28 -8.79 -27.00
CA ALA A 88 3.35 -8.77 -25.87
C ALA A 88 3.88 -7.84 -24.76
N LEU A 89 5.18 -7.91 -24.49
CA LEU A 89 5.84 -7.00 -23.55
C LEU A 89 5.78 -5.55 -24.05
N ALA A 90 6.01 -5.32 -25.34
CA ALA A 90 5.89 -3.98 -25.94
C ALA A 90 4.46 -3.43 -25.81
N ALA A 91 3.44 -4.24 -26.10
CA ALA A 91 2.04 -3.85 -25.93
C ALA A 91 1.70 -3.51 -24.47
N TRP A 92 2.22 -4.29 -23.51
CA TRP A 92 2.07 -4.01 -22.09
C TRP A 92 2.73 -2.69 -21.69
N PHE A 93 3.96 -2.41 -22.14
CA PHE A 93 4.64 -1.14 -21.86
C PHE A 93 3.90 0.06 -22.43
N ILE A 94 3.37 -0.04 -23.64
CA ILE A 94 2.55 1.01 -24.24
C ILE A 94 1.28 1.23 -23.41
N GLY A 95 0.61 0.15 -23.00
CA GLY A 95 -0.56 0.22 -22.13
C GLY A 95 -0.26 0.84 -20.76
N PHE A 96 0.88 0.49 -20.16
CA PHE A 96 1.36 1.04 -18.90
C PHE A 96 1.66 2.54 -19.04
N ALA A 97 2.44 2.93 -20.05
CA ALA A 97 2.79 4.33 -20.33
C ALA A 97 1.55 5.20 -20.59
N ARG A 98 0.53 4.67 -21.26
CA ARG A 98 -0.76 5.37 -21.45
C ARG A 98 -1.52 5.62 -20.15
N ARG A 99 -1.22 4.89 -19.07
CA ARG A 99 -1.85 5.02 -17.75
C ARG A 99 -1.01 5.79 -16.73
N THR A 100 0.21 6.21 -17.08
CA THR A 100 1.07 7.01 -16.19
C THR A 100 0.89 8.53 -16.37
N ASN A 101 -0.17 8.98 -17.06
CA ASN A 101 -0.46 10.39 -17.24
C ASN A 101 -1.25 11.00 -16.07
N ASP A 102 -1.22 12.33 -15.98
CA ASP A 102 -1.82 13.10 -14.88
C ASP A 102 -3.31 12.81 -14.67
N ARG A 103 -4.07 12.56 -15.73
CA ARG A 103 -5.50 12.24 -15.62
C ARG A 103 -5.73 10.93 -14.87
N HIS A 104 -4.96 9.89 -15.22
CA HIS A 104 -5.06 8.59 -14.54
C HIS A 104 -4.49 8.64 -13.12
N ILE A 105 -3.38 9.36 -12.93
CA ILE A 105 -2.79 9.59 -11.62
C ILE A 105 -3.79 10.27 -10.68
N ARG A 106 -4.39 11.39 -11.09
CA ARG A 106 -5.38 12.12 -10.27
C ARG A 106 -6.59 11.26 -9.93
N ARG A 107 -7.09 10.46 -10.88
CA ARG A 107 -8.19 9.53 -10.62
C ARG A 107 -7.79 8.46 -9.60
N ALA A 108 -6.58 7.90 -9.71
CA ALA A 108 -6.08 6.92 -8.75
C ALA A 108 -5.86 7.56 -7.37
N MET A 109 -5.33 8.78 -7.31
CA MET A 109 -5.15 9.53 -6.07
C MET A 109 -6.47 9.72 -5.33
N ALA A 110 -7.54 10.13 -6.03
CA ALA A 110 -8.86 10.33 -5.42
C ALA A 110 -9.39 9.02 -4.78
N GLY A 111 -9.30 7.90 -5.49
CA GLY A 111 -9.73 6.60 -4.96
C GLY A 111 -8.86 6.12 -3.79
N ARG A 112 -7.53 6.33 -3.87
CA ARG A 112 -6.60 5.95 -2.80
C ARG A 112 -6.80 6.82 -1.56
N HIS A 113 -7.01 8.11 -1.73
CA HIS A 113 -7.22 9.05 -0.61
C HIS A 113 -8.45 8.63 0.21
N ALA A 114 -9.58 8.36 -0.43
CA ALA A 114 -10.79 7.90 0.26
C ALA A 114 -10.55 6.60 1.07
N LEU A 115 -9.80 5.64 0.52
CA LEU A 115 -9.46 4.40 1.23
C LEU A 115 -8.51 4.64 2.40
N LEU A 116 -7.51 5.51 2.23
CA LEU A 116 -6.53 5.81 3.27
C LEU A 116 -7.12 6.63 4.42
N GLU A 117 -7.99 7.60 4.12
CA GLU A 117 -8.72 8.37 5.12
C GLU A 117 -9.69 7.47 5.92
N SER A 118 -10.42 6.61 5.21
CA SER A 118 -11.29 5.60 5.85
C SER A 118 -10.48 4.66 6.74
N SER A 119 -9.36 4.13 6.22
CA SER A 119 -8.48 3.24 6.99
C SER A 119 -7.92 3.92 8.24
N LYS A 120 -7.50 5.18 8.15
CA LYS A 120 -7.01 5.96 9.31
C LYS A 120 -8.10 6.05 10.38
N THR A 121 -9.31 6.42 9.98
CA THR A 121 -10.46 6.56 10.90
C THR A 121 -10.79 5.23 11.59
N LEU A 122 -10.75 4.12 10.85
CA LEU A 122 -10.99 2.79 11.41
C LEU A 122 -9.88 2.35 12.38
N TYR A 123 -8.63 2.74 12.15
CA TYR A 123 -7.56 2.51 13.13
C TYR A 123 -7.80 3.34 14.40
N ASP A 124 -8.10 4.63 14.25
CA ASP A 124 -8.42 5.52 15.38
C ASP A 124 -9.52 4.89 16.27
N GLN A 125 -10.64 4.50 15.64
CA GLN A 125 -11.75 3.84 16.33
C GLN A 125 -11.36 2.51 16.98
N LEU A 126 -10.62 1.65 16.27
CA LEU A 126 -10.20 0.35 16.80
C LEU A 126 -9.36 0.50 18.07
N PHE A 127 -8.41 1.43 18.08
CA PHE A 127 -7.54 1.67 19.24
C PHE A 127 -8.33 2.27 20.42
N ASP A 128 -9.27 3.16 20.15
CA ASP A 128 -10.09 3.82 21.17
C ASP A 128 -11.14 2.86 21.78
N ASP A 129 -11.87 2.11 20.94
CA ASP A 129 -12.94 1.18 21.36
C ASP A 129 -12.38 0.00 22.16
N GLU A 130 -11.34 -0.66 21.63
CA GLU A 130 -10.80 -1.90 22.20
C GLU A 130 -9.71 -1.64 23.26
N LYS A 131 -9.31 -0.36 23.43
CA LYS A 131 -8.29 0.08 24.39
C LYS A 131 -7.01 -0.76 24.29
N LEU A 132 -6.55 -1.00 23.06
CA LEU A 132 -5.41 -1.87 22.80
C LEU A 132 -4.14 -1.27 23.42
N SER A 133 -3.46 -2.05 24.27
CA SER A 133 -2.18 -1.67 24.86
C SER A 133 -1.08 -1.72 23.80
N CYS A 134 -0.81 -0.60 23.13
CA CYS A 134 0.24 -0.48 22.12
C CYS A 134 0.80 0.95 22.06
N GLU A 135 1.96 1.11 21.44
CA GLU A 135 2.60 2.42 21.22
C GLU A 135 2.00 3.16 20.03
N TYR A 136 0.68 3.31 19.99
CA TYR A 136 0.02 4.05 18.92
C TYR A 136 0.19 5.57 19.13
N ARG A 137 0.89 6.23 18.21
CA ARG A 137 1.15 7.69 18.25
C ARG A 137 0.72 8.34 16.94
N LYS A 138 0.30 9.61 17.03
CA LYS A 138 -0.18 10.41 15.88
C LYS A 138 0.76 11.59 15.58
N ASP A 139 2.02 11.47 15.99
CA ASP A 139 3.00 12.57 15.98
C ASP A 139 3.59 12.88 14.59
N GLY A 140 3.22 12.10 13.57
CA GLY A 140 3.71 12.26 12.20
C GLY A 140 5.12 11.70 11.99
N ILE A 141 5.79 12.15 10.92
CA ILE A 141 7.14 11.72 10.55
C ILE A 141 8.01 12.92 10.15
N PHE A 142 9.31 12.83 10.43
CA PHE A 142 10.30 13.78 9.95
C PHE A 142 10.99 13.26 8.69
N TRP A 143 11.00 14.08 7.65
CA TRP A 143 11.76 13.82 6.43
C TRP A 143 13.08 14.57 6.47
N VAL A 144 14.19 13.84 6.36
CA VAL A 144 15.54 14.41 6.33
C VAL A 144 16.06 14.35 4.90
N PHE A 145 16.47 15.51 4.36
CA PHE A 145 17.00 15.63 3.01
C PHE A 145 18.48 16.02 3.08
N ARG A 146 19.29 15.34 2.27
CA ARG A 146 20.73 15.65 2.14
C ARG A 146 20.96 16.96 1.40
N GLU A 147 20.11 17.29 0.44
CA GLU A 147 20.23 18.42 -0.47
C GLU A 147 18.92 19.20 -0.56
N GLU A 148 19.02 20.52 -0.72
CA GLU A 148 17.86 21.41 -0.83
C GLU A 148 16.95 21.06 -2.03
N ALA A 149 17.56 20.62 -3.14
CA ALA A 149 16.82 20.17 -4.32
C ALA A 149 15.90 18.99 -4.01
N GLY A 150 16.32 18.07 -3.13
CA GLY A 150 15.51 16.94 -2.68
C GLY A 150 14.31 17.40 -1.85
N PHE A 151 14.52 18.37 -0.95
CA PHE A 151 13.46 18.97 -0.15
C PHE A 151 12.41 19.66 -1.05
N HIS A 152 12.82 20.50 -2.00
CA HIS A 152 11.88 21.18 -2.91
C HIS A 152 11.14 20.21 -3.83
N HIS A 153 11.77 19.10 -4.21
CA HIS A 153 11.08 18.05 -4.97
C HIS A 153 9.98 17.39 -4.15
N PHE A 154 10.30 16.97 -2.91
CA PHE A 154 9.33 16.34 -2.02
C PHE A 154 8.22 17.30 -1.59
N LYS A 155 8.55 18.58 -1.34
CA LYS A 155 7.57 19.61 -0.95
C LYS A 155 6.41 19.70 -1.93
N LYS A 156 6.68 19.65 -3.23
CA LYS A 156 5.63 19.65 -4.27
C LYS A 156 4.69 18.46 -4.18
N GLU A 157 5.18 17.31 -3.74
CA GLU A 157 4.37 16.11 -3.54
C GLU A 157 3.58 16.21 -2.24
N ASN A 158 4.20 16.72 -1.17
CA ASN A 158 3.57 16.95 0.12
C ASN A 158 2.43 17.99 0.04
N ASP A 159 2.56 19.03 -0.79
CA ASP A 159 1.52 20.03 -1.00
C ASP A 159 0.27 19.46 -1.72
N LEU A 160 0.31 18.20 -2.18
CA LEU A 160 -0.84 17.49 -2.76
C LEU A 160 -1.63 16.67 -1.72
N LEU A 161 -1.13 16.57 -0.49
CA LEU A 161 -1.70 15.79 0.61
C LEU A 161 -2.65 16.63 1.46
#